data_AF-A0A9J7M3W5-F1
#
_entry.id   AF-A0A9J7M3W5-F1
#
_cell.length_a   1.000
_cell.length_b   1.000
_cell.length_c   1.000
_cell.angle_alpha   90.00
_cell.angle_beta   90.00
_cell.angle_gamma   90.00
#
_symmetry.space_group_name_H-M   'P 1'
#
loop_
_entity.id
_entity.type
_entity.pdbx_description
1 polymer ?
#
loop_
_entity_poly.entity_id
_entity_poly.type
_entity_poly.pdbx_seq_one_letter_code
_entity_poly.pdbx_strand_id
1 'polypeptide(L)'
;MGLDADMDGMISYAEVSSVMSLHEALIALDRDGDGFIYLPQIIELWGTGDKFYELNTDGDDHLTFREIENGMTLQDFYEQFDFNGDGMLDVAEGYQMNFIYDTLNAVVTVDPLDANGDGKLSKQEVLGAMTYDEVISAMDADGNGLMTPEELMVLMGNITADYVAAQDDNNDGVVGIGEAHHHQMRLRVIFDLLDLDKSGYLEDDESAGVYMIWDTILLMNNAMVEPNMP
;
A
#
# COMPACT_ATOMS: atom_id res chain seq x y z
N MET A 1 -0.65 -20.74 3.39
CA MET A 1 0.01 -21.45 4.51
C MET A 1 1.06 -20.48 5.04
N GLY A 2 1.22 -20.39 6.35
CA GLY A 2 2.24 -19.53 6.98
C GLY A 2 3.61 -20.20 6.97
N LEU A 3 4.58 -19.56 7.63
CA LEU A 3 5.93 -20.08 7.78
C LEU A 3 5.98 -21.34 8.68
N ASP A 4 5.16 -21.39 9.73
CA ASP A 4 4.91 -22.59 10.55
C ASP A 4 4.04 -23.59 9.74
N ALA A 5 4.71 -24.55 9.11
CA ALA A 5 4.12 -25.46 8.14
C ALA A 5 3.55 -26.72 8.81
N ASP A 6 4.15 -27.17 9.93
CA ASP A 6 3.67 -28.34 10.67
C ASP A 6 2.71 -27.99 11.82
N MET A 7 2.50 -26.69 12.07
CA MET A 7 1.56 -26.11 13.03
C MET A 7 1.88 -26.45 14.48
N ASP A 8 3.17 -26.61 14.81
CA ASP A 8 3.61 -26.86 16.18
C ASP A 8 3.74 -25.59 17.03
N GLY A 9 3.60 -24.41 16.40
CA GLY A 9 3.66 -23.10 17.04
C GLY A 9 5.08 -22.54 17.22
N MET A 10 6.08 -23.22 16.68
CA MET A 10 7.47 -22.79 16.58
C MET A 10 7.85 -22.68 15.10
N ILE A 11 8.93 -21.94 14.81
CA ILE A 11 9.49 -21.91 13.46
C ILE A 11 10.85 -22.57 13.49
N SER A 12 11.01 -23.60 12.67
CA SER A 12 12.27 -24.29 12.46
C SER A 12 13.04 -23.73 11.28
N TYR A 13 14.37 -23.89 11.29
CA TYR A 13 15.20 -23.58 10.12
C TYR A 13 14.76 -24.38 8.87
N ALA A 14 14.25 -25.60 9.06
CA ALA A 14 13.78 -26.44 7.96
C ALA A 14 12.57 -25.81 7.23
N GLU A 15 11.68 -25.16 7.96
CA GLU A 15 10.53 -24.47 7.38
C GLU A 15 10.97 -23.23 6.61
N VAL A 16 11.82 -22.40 7.22
CA VAL A 16 12.40 -21.21 6.57
C VAL A 16 13.11 -21.58 5.28
N SER A 17 14.08 -22.49 5.35
CA SER A 17 14.91 -22.86 4.20
C SER A 17 14.14 -23.60 3.10
N SER A 18 12.92 -24.07 3.39
CA SER A 18 12.04 -24.68 2.39
C SER A 18 11.26 -23.67 1.55
N VAL A 19 11.10 -22.43 2.03
CA VAL A 19 10.24 -21.42 1.41
C VAL A 19 10.97 -20.15 0.97
N MET A 20 12.18 -19.89 1.46
CA MET A 20 12.96 -18.72 1.08
C MET A 20 14.47 -18.96 1.14
N SER A 21 15.21 -18.16 0.39
CA SER A 21 16.65 -18.00 0.42
C SER A 21 17.07 -16.74 1.20
N LEU A 22 18.35 -16.63 1.55
CA LEU A 22 18.89 -15.38 2.13
C LEU A 22 18.67 -14.19 1.18
N HIS A 23 18.82 -14.41 -0.13
CA HIS A 23 18.60 -13.37 -1.13
C HIS A 23 17.17 -12.83 -1.09
N GLU A 24 16.17 -13.71 -1.04
CA GLU A 24 14.76 -13.32 -0.93
C GLU A 24 14.49 -12.60 0.39
N ALA A 25 15.07 -13.07 1.50
CA ALA A 25 14.97 -12.36 2.77
C ALA A 25 15.53 -10.93 2.69
N LEU A 26 16.64 -10.72 1.98
CA LEU A 26 17.21 -9.39 1.78
C LEU A 26 16.35 -8.49 0.88
N ILE A 27 15.74 -9.05 -0.17
CA ILE A 27 14.75 -8.32 -0.99
C ILE A 27 13.58 -7.83 -0.13
N ALA A 28 13.08 -8.66 0.78
CA ALA A 28 11.98 -8.27 1.67
C ALA A 28 12.38 -7.18 2.69
N LEU A 29 13.66 -7.09 3.04
CA LEU A 29 14.19 -6.08 3.97
C LEU A 29 14.53 -4.75 3.26
N ASP A 30 14.85 -4.80 1.97
CA ASP A 30 15.10 -3.65 1.09
C ASP A 30 13.78 -3.00 0.64
N ARG A 31 13.17 -2.24 1.56
CA ARG A 31 11.82 -1.67 1.37
C ARG A 31 11.75 -0.60 0.27
N ASP A 32 12.82 0.14 0.05
CA ASP A 32 12.92 1.17 -0.99
C ASP A 32 13.49 0.65 -2.31
N GLY A 33 13.96 -0.60 -2.35
CA GLY A 33 14.37 -1.31 -3.55
C GLY A 33 15.64 -0.74 -4.18
N ASP A 34 16.48 -0.08 -3.39
CA ASP A 34 17.70 0.56 -3.86
C ASP A 34 18.90 -0.41 -3.89
N GLY A 35 18.71 -1.62 -3.35
CA GLY A 35 19.70 -2.69 -3.29
C GLY A 35 20.68 -2.57 -2.12
N PHE A 36 20.42 -1.68 -1.16
CA PHE A 36 21.30 -1.37 -0.05
C PHE A 36 20.62 -1.56 1.31
N ILE A 37 21.42 -1.96 2.30
CA ILE A 37 20.98 -2.07 3.69
C ILE A 37 21.87 -1.17 4.56
N TYR A 38 21.28 -0.13 5.13
CA TYR A 38 21.95 0.87 5.94
C TYR A 38 22.02 0.48 7.41
N LEU A 39 22.99 1.06 8.14
CA LEU A 39 23.19 0.83 9.57
C LEU A 39 21.90 0.97 10.41
N PRO A 40 21.02 1.96 10.20
CA PRO A 40 19.76 2.05 10.94
C PRO A 40 18.85 0.84 10.74
N GLN A 41 18.78 0.28 9.52
CA GLN A 41 17.96 -0.90 9.22
C GLN A 41 18.54 -2.15 9.91
N ILE A 42 19.86 -2.29 9.98
CA ILE A 42 20.51 -3.37 10.76
C ILE A 42 20.21 -3.25 12.26
N ILE A 43 20.26 -2.03 12.80
CA ILE A 43 19.91 -1.77 14.21
C ILE A 43 18.42 -2.05 14.47
N GLU A 44 17.53 -1.72 13.54
CA GLU A 44 16.11 -2.07 13.63
C GLU A 44 15.92 -3.60 13.65
N LEU A 45 16.69 -4.32 12.85
CA LEU A 45 16.57 -5.78 12.70
C LEU A 45 17.10 -6.55 13.92
N TRP A 46 18.28 -6.20 14.44
CA TRP A 46 18.98 -6.97 15.49
C TRP A 46 19.24 -6.20 16.78
N GLY A 47 18.82 -4.93 16.87
CA GLY A 47 19.01 -4.07 18.05
C GLY A 47 20.43 -3.51 18.19
N THR A 48 21.41 -3.96 17.41
CA THR A 48 22.78 -3.46 17.41
C THR A 48 23.34 -3.33 15.99
N GLY A 49 24.38 -2.53 15.83
CA GLY A 49 25.07 -2.31 14.55
C GLY A 49 26.24 -3.25 14.28
N ASP A 50 26.52 -4.22 15.16
CA ASP A 50 27.75 -5.01 15.10
C ASP A 50 27.87 -5.80 13.79
N LYS A 51 26.75 -6.35 13.31
CA LYS A 51 26.69 -7.08 12.04
C LYS A 51 26.90 -6.19 10.82
N PHE A 52 26.53 -4.90 10.91
CA PHE A 52 26.84 -3.96 9.83
C PHE A 52 28.35 -3.87 9.63
N TYR A 53 29.11 -3.64 10.71
CA TYR A 53 30.56 -3.53 10.63
C TYR A 53 31.27 -4.85 10.31
N GLU A 54 30.68 -5.99 10.66
CA GLU A 54 31.21 -7.31 10.31
C GLU A 54 31.10 -7.60 8.81
N LEU A 55 29.99 -7.19 8.20
CA LEU A 55 29.67 -7.50 6.80
C LEU A 55 30.15 -6.42 5.82
N ASN A 56 30.34 -5.18 6.28
CA ASN A 56 30.74 -4.06 5.43
C ASN A 56 32.25 -4.16 5.10
N THR A 57 32.54 -4.72 3.93
CA THR A 57 33.91 -5.10 3.54
C THR A 57 34.68 -3.98 2.87
N ASP A 58 34.00 -3.06 2.20
CA ASP A 58 34.63 -1.92 1.54
C ASP A 58 34.63 -0.63 2.39
N GLY A 59 33.91 -0.65 3.51
CA GLY A 59 33.92 0.38 4.54
C GLY A 59 33.09 1.61 4.19
N ASP A 60 32.09 1.49 3.31
CA ASP A 60 31.20 2.59 2.97
C ASP A 60 30.01 2.72 3.95
N ASP A 61 28.97 3.46 3.58
CA ASP A 61 27.84 3.77 4.47
C ASP A 61 26.67 2.78 4.40
N HIS A 62 26.79 1.71 3.61
CA HIS A 62 25.75 0.70 3.44
C HIS A 62 26.32 -0.72 3.37
N LEU A 63 25.42 -1.69 3.19
CA LEU A 63 25.76 -3.05 2.81
C LEU A 63 25.09 -3.35 1.48
N THR A 64 25.83 -3.97 0.57
CA THR A 64 25.22 -4.60 -0.60
C THR A 64 24.73 -6.01 -0.26
N PHE A 65 23.75 -6.53 -1.00
CA PHE A 65 23.32 -7.94 -0.82
C PHE A 65 24.49 -8.92 -0.95
N ARG A 66 25.43 -8.64 -1.85
CA ARG A 66 26.62 -9.47 -2.05
C ARG A 66 27.51 -9.52 -0.81
N GLU A 67 27.66 -8.42 -0.09
CA GLU A 67 28.46 -8.40 1.13
C GLU A 67 27.84 -9.25 2.23
N ILE A 68 26.52 -9.14 2.39
CA ILE A 68 25.77 -9.97 3.33
C ILE A 68 25.87 -11.45 2.93
N GLU A 69 25.59 -11.80 1.68
CA GLU A 69 25.63 -13.19 1.18
C GLU A 69 27.03 -13.82 1.21
N ASN A 70 28.09 -13.02 1.12
CA ASN A 70 29.46 -13.51 1.28
C ASN A 70 29.86 -13.70 2.74
N GLY A 71 29.27 -12.92 3.65
CA GLY A 71 29.60 -12.92 5.07
C GLY A 71 28.70 -13.82 5.93
N MET A 72 27.52 -14.19 5.45
CA MET A 72 26.58 -15.03 6.19
C MET A 72 25.69 -15.90 5.29
N THR A 73 25.24 -17.01 5.84
CA THR A 73 24.24 -17.90 5.23
C THR A 73 22.84 -17.59 5.75
N LEU A 74 21.81 -18.17 5.12
CA LEU A 74 20.44 -18.12 5.66
C LEU A 74 20.35 -18.72 7.06
N GLN A 75 21.16 -19.75 7.35
CA GLN A 75 21.20 -20.35 8.68
C GLN A 75 21.80 -19.38 9.70
N ASP A 76 22.92 -18.73 9.37
CA ASP A 76 23.51 -17.70 10.24
C ASP A 76 22.51 -16.56 10.48
N PHE A 77 21.75 -16.16 9.45
CA PHE A 77 20.70 -15.14 9.56
C PHE A 77 19.56 -15.57 10.50
N TYR A 78 19.09 -16.81 10.36
CA TYR A 78 18.08 -17.41 11.24
C TYR A 78 18.55 -17.45 12.71
N GLU A 79 19.79 -17.88 12.94
CA GLU A 79 20.38 -18.02 14.29
C GLU A 79 20.51 -16.67 15.02
N GLN A 80 20.52 -15.54 14.30
CA GLN A 80 20.49 -14.21 14.93
C GLN A 80 19.18 -13.90 15.67
N PHE A 81 18.10 -14.63 15.37
CA PHE A 81 16.80 -14.47 16.01
C PHE A 81 16.53 -15.51 17.10
N ASP A 82 17.33 -16.60 17.15
CA ASP A 82 17.25 -17.63 18.18
C ASP A 82 17.98 -17.14 19.46
N PHE A 83 17.32 -16.24 20.19
CA PHE A 83 17.92 -15.62 21.38
C PHE A 83 18.13 -16.60 22.52
N ASN A 84 17.25 -17.59 22.64
CA ASN A 84 17.30 -18.58 23.71
C ASN A 84 18.25 -19.75 23.38
N GLY A 85 18.60 -19.96 22.11
CA GLY A 85 19.56 -20.94 21.63
C GLY A 85 19.05 -22.37 21.62
N ASP A 86 17.73 -22.59 21.52
CA ASP A 86 17.11 -23.91 21.51
C ASP A 86 16.98 -24.51 20.10
N GLY A 87 17.35 -23.75 19.07
CA GLY A 87 17.34 -24.14 17.66
C GLY A 87 16.01 -23.90 16.96
N MET A 88 14.98 -23.42 17.67
CA MET A 88 13.68 -23.06 17.14
C MET A 88 13.39 -21.60 17.46
N LEU A 89 12.55 -20.95 16.66
CA LEU A 89 12.07 -19.61 16.99
C LEU A 89 10.67 -19.72 17.58
N ASP A 90 10.51 -19.24 18.81
CA ASP A 90 9.18 -19.03 19.38
C ASP A 90 8.44 -17.87 18.69
N VAL A 91 7.22 -17.54 19.15
CA VAL A 91 6.41 -16.46 18.57
C VAL A 91 7.12 -15.09 18.60
N ALA A 92 7.91 -14.81 19.64
CA ALA A 92 8.62 -13.54 19.77
C ALA A 92 9.89 -13.52 18.91
N GLU A 93 10.64 -14.61 18.90
CA GLU A 93 11.86 -14.78 18.09
C GLU A 93 11.55 -14.83 16.59
N GLY A 94 10.46 -15.51 16.21
CA GLY A 94 10.05 -15.72 14.83
C GLY A 94 9.34 -14.53 14.18
N TYR A 95 9.13 -13.42 14.89
CA TYR A 95 8.42 -12.25 14.38
C TYR A 95 9.00 -11.75 13.05
N GLN A 96 10.33 -11.59 12.98
CA GLN A 96 10.97 -11.07 11.77
C GLN A 96 10.93 -12.06 10.61
N MET A 97 11.01 -13.36 10.88
CA MET A 97 10.93 -14.40 9.85
C MET A 97 9.53 -14.49 9.24
N ASN A 98 8.48 -14.36 10.07
CA ASN A 98 7.11 -14.25 9.57
C ASN A 98 6.93 -12.97 8.73
N PHE A 99 7.41 -11.81 9.20
CA PHE A 99 7.32 -10.57 8.44
C PHE A 99 7.97 -10.69 7.04
N ILE A 100 9.16 -11.29 6.97
CA ILE A 100 9.85 -11.53 5.70
C ILE A 100 9.05 -12.49 4.82
N TYR A 101 8.55 -13.60 5.38
CA TYR A 101 7.73 -14.55 4.64
C TYR A 101 6.47 -13.89 4.07
N ASP A 102 5.77 -13.11 4.88
CA ASP A 102 4.56 -12.39 4.50
C ASP A 102 4.86 -11.33 3.45
N THR A 103 6.00 -10.64 3.53
CA THR A 103 6.42 -9.66 2.50
C THR A 103 6.71 -10.34 1.17
N LEU A 104 7.35 -11.51 1.17
CA LEU A 104 7.65 -12.29 -0.04
C LEU A 104 6.41 -12.93 -0.65
N ASN A 105 5.48 -13.38 0.19
CA ASN A 105 4.24 -14.04 -0.22
C ASN A 105 3.05 -13.10 -0.26
N ALA A 106 3.27 -11.81 0.01
CA ALA A 106 2.31 -10.78 -0.26
C ALA A 106 1.96 -10.91 -1.72
N VAL A 107 0.73 -11.33 -1.99
CA VAL A 107 0.17 -11.13 -3.31
C VAL A 107 0.26 -9.63 -3.49
N VAL A 108 1.17 -9.17 -4.36
CA VAL A 108 1.04 -7.85 -4.97
C VAL A 108 -0.31 -7.92 -5.66
N THR A 109 -1.37 -7.55 -4.95
CA THR A 109 -2.60 -7.13 -5.57
C THR A 109 -2.11 -6.02 -6.46
N VAL A 110 -2.08 -6.28 -7.76
CA VAL A 110 -1.87 -5.24 -8.75
C VAL A 110 -3.08 -4.35 -8.55
N ASP A 111 -2.90 -3.38 -7.67
CA ASP A 111 -3.87 -2.35 -7.45
C ASP A 111 -3.80 -1.52 -8.73
N PRO A 112 -4.83 -1.54 -9.57
CA PRO A 112 -4.80 -0.80 -10.81
C PRO A 112 -4.70 0.72 -10.58
N LEU A 113 -4.98 1.18 -9.35
CA LEU A 113 -4.89 2.57 -8.96
C LEU A 113 -3.54 2.89 -8.29
N ASP A 114 -2.99 1.99 -7.46
CA ASP A 114 -1.61 2.08 -6.92
C ASP A 114 -0.62 1.35 -7.84
N ALA A 115 -0.18 2.05 -8.88
CA ALA A 115 0.59 1.47 -9.97
C ALA A 115 2.04 1.15 -9.59
N ASN A 116 2.60 1.86 -8.61
CA ASN A 116 3.95 1.61 -8.11
C ASN A 116 3.99 0.64 -6.91
N GLY A 117 2.83 0.34 -6.30
CA GLY A 117 2.68 -0.63 -5.21
C GLY A 117 3.25 -0.13 -3.88
N ASP A 118 3.34 1.18 -3.68
CA ASP A 118 3.90 1.77 -2.45
C ASP A 118 2.86 1.87 -1.31
N GLY A 119 1.62 1.45 -1.57
CA GLY A 119 0.51 1.44 -0.62
C GLY A 119 -0.19 2.79 -0.48
N LYS A 120 0.16 3.78 -1.30
CA LYS A 120 -0.38 5.14 -1.26
C LYS A 120 -0.79 5.57 -2.66
N LEU A 121 -1.80 6.44 -2.78
CA LEU A 121 -2.20 6.96 -4.07
C LEU A 121 -1.56 8.31 -4.35
N SER A 122 -0.64 8.36 -5.32
CA SER A 122 -0.14 9.62 -5.81
C SER A 122 -1.18 10.36 -6.65
N LYS A 123 -1.03 11.68 -6.74
CA LYS A 123 -1.84 12.51 -7.64
C LYS A 123 -1.78 12.05 -9.09
N GLN A 124 -0.63 11.54 -9.55
CA GLN A 124 -0.46 11.10 -10.93
C GLN A 124 -1.23 9.81 -11.22
N GLU A 125 -1.26 8.89 -10.26
CA GLU A 125 -2.01 7.65 -10.33
C GLU A 125 -3.52 7.89 -10.42
N VAL A 126 -4.07 8.70 -9.52
CA VAL A 126 -5.50 9.06 -9.55
C VAL A 126 -5.88 9.76 -10.86
N LEU A 127 -5.09 10.74 -11.29
CA LEU A 127 -5.34 11.47 -12.55
C LEU A 127 -5.11 10.62 -13.81
N GLY A 128 -4.33 9.54 -13.70
CA GLY A 128 -4.06 8.62 -14.80
C GLY A 128 -5.14 7.55 -14.95
N ALA A 129 -5.77 7.15 -13.85
CA ALA A 129 -6.76 6.09 -13.82
C ALA A 129 -8.18 6.55 -14.18
N MET A 130 -8.59 7.74 -13.72
CA MET A 130 -9.96 8.23 -13.88
C MET A 130 -10.02 9.71 -14.25
N THR A 131 -11.16 10.12 -14.80
CA THR A 131 -11.48 11.50 -15.13
C THR A 131 -12.47 12.10 -14.13
N TYR A 132 -12.55 13.43 -14.09
CA TYR A 132 -13.51 14.11 -13.22
C TYR A 132 -14.97 13.78 -13.59
N ASP A 133 -15.26 13.62 -14.87
CA ASP A 133 -16.62 13.29 -15.35
C ASP A 133 -17.02 11.86 -14.95
N GLU A 134 -16.08 10.90 -14.98
CA GLU A 134 -16.31 9.54 -14.47
C GLU A 134 -16.57 9.55 -12.95
N VAL A 135 -15.83 10.36 -12.20
CA VAL A 135 -16.02 10.53 -10.76
C VAL A 135 -17.40 11.12 -10.44
N ILE A 136 -17.83 12.17 -11.15
CA ILE A 136 -19.19 12.73 -10.98
C ILE A 136 -20.24 11.66 -11.30
N SER A 137 -20.08 10.96 -12.43
CA SER A 137 -21.05 9.95 -12.87
C SER A 137 -21.15 8.77 -11.89
N ALA A 138 -20.04 8.41 -11.23
CA ALA A 138 -20.02 7.38 -10.20
C ALA A 138 -20.60 7.83 -8.86
N MET A 139 -20.56 9.13 -8.55
CA MET A 139 -21.22 9.70 -7.37
C MET A 139 -22.73 9.84 -7.54
N ASP A 140 -23.21 10.16 -8.75
CA ASP A 140 -24.64 10.22 -9.10
C ASP A 140 -25.26 8.82 -9.23
N ALA A 141 -25.36 8.12 -8.10
CA ALA A 141 -25.65 6.69 -8.04
C ALA A 141 -27.04 6.33 -8.59
N ASP A 142 -28.02 7.22 -8.47
CA ASP A 142 -29.36 7.03 -9.05
C ASP A 142 -29.51 7.59 -10.48
N GLY A 143 -28.50 8.30 -10.99
CA GLY A 143 -28.42 8.83 -12.35
C GLY A 143 -29.40 9.97 -12.63
N ASN A 144 -29.83 10.70 -11.60
CA ASN A 144 -30.80 11.78 -11.74
C ASN A 144 -30.14 13.14 -12.09
N GLY A 145 -28.80 13.23 -12.06
CA GLY A 145 -28.02 14.43 -12.35
C GLY A 145 -27.85 15.38 -11.16
N LEU A 146 -28.22 14.96 -9.96
CA LEU A 146 -28.11 15.70 -8.70
C LEU A 146 -27.46 14.79 -7.66
N MET A 147 -26.31 15.21 -7.14
CA MET A 147 -25.61 14.46 -6.10
C MET A 147 -26.08 14.95 -4.73
N THR A 148 -26.70 14.06 -3.98
CA THR A 148 -27.11 14.29 -2.59
C THR A 148 -25.90 14.30 -1.65
N PRO A 149 -26.00 14.90 -0.45
CA PRO A 149 -24.95 14.80 0.57
C PRO A 149 -24.60 13.34 0.90
N GLU A 150 -25.58 12.44 0.90
CA GLU A 150 -25.37 11.01 1.13
C GLU A 150 -24.51 10.35 0.04
N GLU A 151 -24.72 10.71 -1.22
CA GLU A 151 -23.92 10.22 -2.35
C GLU A 151 -22.50 10.80 -2.33
N LEU A 152 -22.36 12.11 -2.06
CA LEU A 152 -21.07 12.77 -1.97
C LEU A 152 -20.23 12.24 -0.81
N MET A 153 -20.85 11.82 0.30
CA MET A 153 -20.19 11.24 1.47
C MET A 153 -19.30 10.04 1.13
N VAL A 154 -19.62 9.29 0.06
CA VAL A 154 -18.85 8.13 -0.37
C VAL A 154 -17.42 8.52 -0.73
N LEU A 155 -17.24 9.64 -1.44
CA LEU A 155 -15.91 10.14 -1.84
C LEU A 155 -15.37 11.18 -0.86
N MET A 156 -16.22 12.11 -0.43
CA MET A 156 -15.82 13.29 0.34
C MET A 156 -15.71 13.02 1.84
N GLY A 157 -16.36 11.99 2.39
CA GLY A 157 -16.33 11.71 3.82
C GLY A 157 -16.61 12.96 4.68
N ASN A 158 -15.69 13.27 5.60
CA ASN A 158 -15.83 14.39 6.54
C ASN A 158 -15.89 15.79 5.88
N ILE A 159 -15.37 15.97 4.66
CA ILE A 159 -15.39 17.25 3.95
C ILE A 159 -16.65 17.46 3.10
N THR A 160 -17.61 16.53 3.12
CA THR A 160 -18.85 16.61 2.32
C THR A 160 -19.62 17.91 2.53
N ALA A 161 -19.79 18.34 3.78
CA ALA A 161 -20.55 19.55 4.07
C ALA A 161 -19.87 20.81 3.51
N ASP A 162 -18.54 20.87 3.59
CA ASP A 162 -17.76 21.98 3.05
C ASP A 162 -17.78 21.96 1.52
N TYR A 163 -17.74 20.77 0.91
CA TYR A 163 -17.88 20.60 -0.54
C TYR A 163 -19.24 21.08 -1.04
N VAL A 164 -20.35 20.62 -0.43
CA VAL A 164 -21.70 21.06 -0.79
C VAL A 164 -21.83 22.57 -0.64
N ALA A 165 -21.41 23.14 0.49
CA ALA A 165 -21.46 24.58 0.72
C ALA A 165 -20.64 25.40 -0.30
N ALA A 166 -19.60 24.80 -0.89
CA ALA A 166 -18.78 25.44 -1.90
C ALA A 166 -19.36 25.31 -3.32
N GLN A 167 -20.22 24.34 -3.60
CA GLN A 167 -20.71 24.04 -4.95
C GLN A 167 -22.20 24.34 -5.17
N ASP A 168 -23.04 24.23 -4.13
CA ASP A 168 -24.49 24.45 -4.20
C ASP A 168 -24.82 25.95 -4.37
N ASP A 169 -24.69 26.44 -5.61
CA ASP A 169 -24.91 27.84 -5.97
C ASP A 169 -26.38 28.25 -5.77
N ASN A 170 -27.29 27.29 -5.94
CA ASN A 170 -28.72 27.55 -5.95
C ASN A 170 -29.39 27.36 -4.55
N ASN A 171 -28.65 26.78 -3.60
CA ASN A 171 -29.04 26.47 -2.21
C ASN A 171 -30.25 25.51 -2.11
N ASP A 172 -30.31 24.49 -2.97
CA ASP A 172 -31.32 23.43 -2.88
C ASP A 172 -30.87 22.22 -2.04
N GLY A 173 -29.63 22.23 -1.55
CA GLY A 173 -29.06 21.21 -0.68
C GLY A 173 -28.49 20.01 -1.41
N VAL A 174 -28.41 20.06 -2.74
CA VAL A 174 -27.75 19.05 -3.58
C VAL A 174 -26.73 19.73 -4.49
N VAL A 175 -25.86 18.94 -5.13
CA VAL A 175 -24.91 19.46 -6.13
C VAL A 175 -25.28 18.89 -7.49
N GLY A 176 -25.81 19.73 -8.37
CA GLY A 176 -26.08 19.34 -9.75
C GLY A 176 -24.81 19.24 -10.60
N ILE A 177 -24.87 18.50 -11.72
CA ILE A 177 -23.74 18.39 -12.67
C ILE A 177 -23.22 19.77 -13.11
N GLY A 178 -24.12 20.72 -13.35
CA GLY A 178 -23.76 22.08 -13.73
C GLY A 178 -22.94 22.80 -12.66
N GLU A 179 -23.34 22.66 -11.39
CA GLU A 179 -22.66 23.23 -10.23
C GLU A 179 -21.30 22.59 -10.02
N ALA A 180 -21.21 21.25 -10.12
CA ALA A 180 -19.97 20.50 -10.07
C ALA A 180 -18.94 20.98 -11.13
N HIS A 181 -19.38 21.47 -12.29
CA HIS A 181 -18.46 22.02 -13.30
C HIS A 181 -18.23 23.54 -13.20
N HIS A 182 -19.08 24.29 -12.50
CA HIS A 182 -19.10 25.75 -12.56
C HIS A 182 -17.88 26.38 -11.86
N HIS A 183 -17.45 25.83 -10.73
CA HIS A 183 -16.35 26.38 -9.92
C HIS A 183 -14.95 25.94 -10.35
N GLN A 184 -14.79 25.55 -11.62
CA GLN A 184 -13.54 24.98 -12.15
C GLN A 184 -13.05 23.75 -11.38
N MET A 185 -13.96 23.04 -10.71
CA MET A 185 -13.61 21.78 -10.07
C MET A 185 -13.08 20.80 -11.10
N ARG A 186 -12.05 20.08 -10.67
CA ARG A 186 -11.35 19.07 -11.45
C ARG A 186 -10.91 17.99 -10.47
N LEU A 187 -10.64 16.81 -10.99
CA LEU A 187 -10.14 15.69 -10.18
C LEU A 187 -8.88 16.07 -9.37
N ARG A 188 -8.02 16.94 -9.89
CA ARG A 188 -6.87 17.45 -9.13
C ARG A 188 -7.27 18.23 -7.88
N VAL A 189 -8.34 19.03 -7.97
CA VAL A 189 -8.84 19.81 -6.82
C VAL A 189 -9.50 18.88 -5.80
N ILE A 190 -10.20 17.83 -6.27
CA ILE A 190 -10.73 16.78 -5.40
C ILE A 190 -9.60 16.07 -4.65
N PHE A 191 -8.53 15.68 -5.34
CA PHE A 191 -7.35 15.12 -4.70
C PHE A 191 -6.81 16.05 -3.61
N ASP A 192 -6.62 17.34 -3.94
CA ASP A 192 -6.10 18.34 -3.00
C ASP A 192 -7.01 18.56 -1.78
N LEU A 193 -8.32 18.26 -1.88
CA LEU A 193 -9.26 18.33 -0.76
C LEU A 193 -9.23 17.07 0.11
N LEU A 194 -8.95 15.91 -0.50
CA LEU A 194 -8.85 14.62 0.19
C LEU A 194 -7.50 14.40 0.89
N ASP A 195 -6.44 15.04 0.39
CA ASP A 195 -5.09 15.08 1.00
C ASP A 195 -5.10 16.03 2.22
N LEU A 196 -5.65 15.55 3.34
CA LEU A 196 -5.92 16.32 4.55
C LEU A 196 -4.62 16.69 5.26
N ASP A 197 -3.66 15.77 5.27
CA ASP A 197 -2.36 15.96 5.91
C ASP A 197 -1.34 16.70 5.02
N LYS A 198 -1.62 16.85 3.73
CA LYS A 198 -0.81 17.55 2.72
C LYS A 198 0.53 16.85 2.45
N SER A 199 0.55 15.53 2.60
CA SER A 199 1.68 14.68 2.24
C SER A 199 1.91 14.65 0.73
N GLY A 200 0.87 14.96 -0.07
CA GLY A 200 0.87 14.80 -1.53
C GLY A 200 0.44 13.41 -1.99
N TYR A 201 0.02 12.56 -1.07
CA TYR A 201 -0.49 11.20 -1.27
C TYR A 201 -1.86 11.07 -0.60
N LEU A 202 -2.66 10.10 -1.03
CA LEU A 202 -3.84 9.68 -0.28
C LEU A 202 -3.56 8.30 0.31
N GLU A 203 -3.72 8.18 1.62
CA GLU A 203 -3.48 6.96 2.39
C GLU A 203 -4.55 6.76 3.47
N ASP A 204 -4.67 5.53 3.99
CA ASP A 204 -5.64 5.17 5.01
C ASP A 204 -7.08 5.64 4.69
N ASP A 205 -7.64 6.51 5.53
CA ASP A 205 -9.00 7.04 5.38
C ASP A 205 -9.15 8.00 4.18
N GLU A 206 -8.05 8.61 3.70
CA GLU A 206 -8.07 9.57 2.59
C GLU A 206 -8.27 8.89 1.22
N SER A 207 -7.78 7.65 1.08
CA SER A 207 -7.89 6.87 -0.17
C SER A 207 -9.17 6.04 -0.25
N ALA A 208 -9.81 5.75 0.89
CA ALA A 208 -10.97 4.84 0.97
C ALA A 208 -12.12 5.23 0.02
N GLY A 209 -12.49 6.51 -0.02
CA GLY A 209 -13.53 7.00 -0.93
C GLY A 209 -13.13 6.93 -2.41
N VAL A 210 -11.85 7.11 -2.71
CA VAL A 210 -11.32 7.04 -4.09
C VAL A 210 -11.43 5.61 -4.63
N TYR A 211 -11.08 4.61 -3.82
CA TYR A 211 -11.24 3.21 -4.20
C TYR A 211 -12.70 2.83 -4.46
N MET A 212 -13.63 3.27 -3.61
CA MET A 212 -15.06 3.02 -3.80
C MET A 212 -15.59 3.62 -5.11
N ILE A 213 -15.15 4.83 -5.46
CA ILE A 213 -15.50 5.47 -6.74
C ILE A 213 -14.86 4.75 -7.92
N TRP A 214 -13.59 4.36 -7.80
CA TRP A 214 -12.90 3.62 -8.86
C TRP A 214 -13.59 2.29 -9.19
N ASP A 215 -13.95 1.51 -8.18
CA ASP A 215 -14.69 0.26 -8.35
C ASP A 215 -16.04 0.49 -9.04
N THR A 216 -16.73 1.58 -8.66
CA THR A 216 -17.99 1.98 -9.30
C THR A 216 -17.79 2.31 -10.78
N ILE A 217 -16.75 3.05 -11.12
CA ILE A 217 -16.39 3.36 -12.51
C ILE A 217 -16.09 2.08 -13.31
N LEU A 218 -15.33 1.14 -12.74
CA LEU A 218 -15.04 -0.14 -13.38
C LEU A 218 -16.31 -0.96 -13.63
N LEU A 219 -17.24 -0.98 -12.67
CA LEU A 219 -18.54 -1.65 -12.83
C LEU A 219 -19.38 -1.00 -13.94
N MET A 220 -19.43 0.33 -13.99
CA MET A 220 -20.13 1.07 -15.05
C MET A 220 -19.53 0.78 -16.42
N ASN A 221 -18.20 0.80 -16.53
CA ASN A 221 -17.49 0.52 -17.77
C ASN A 221 -17.71 -0.92 -18.25
N ASN A 222 -17.70 -1.91 -17.33
CA ASN A 222 -18.00 -3.30 -17.68
C ASN A 222 -19.47 -3.50 -18.09
N ALA A 223 -20.42 -2.82 -17.44
CA ALA A 223 -21.83 -2.86 -17.81
C ALA A 223 -22.10 -2.26 -19.20
N MET A 224 -21.29 -1.30 -19.64
CA MET A 224 -21.36 -0.73 -20.99
C MET A 224 -20.75 -1.62 -22.09
N VAL A 225 -19.93 -2.62 -21.72
CA VAL A 225 -19.25 -3.54 -22.66
C VAL A 225 -20.08 -4.81 -22.96
N GLU A 226 -21.23 -5.03 -22.31
CA GLU A 226 -22.20 -6.06 -22.71
C GLU A 226 -23.36 -5.51 -23.59
N PRO A 227 -23.17 -5.25 -24.91
CA PRO A 227 -24.29 -5.11 -25.82
C PRO A 227 -24.67 -6.48 -26.41
N ASN A 228 -25.83 -6.98 -26.01
CA ASN A 228 -26.57 -8.08 -26.63
C ASN A 228 -25.88 -9.46 -26.67
N MET A 229 -26.28 -10.35 -25.76
CA MET A 229 -26.49 -11.75 -26.15
C MET A 229 -28.00 -12.02 -26.32
N PRO A 230 -28.41 -12.69 -27.42
CA PRO A 230 -29.81 -12.87 -27.82
C PRO A 230 -30.63 -13.77 -26.90
#